data_AF-A0A2I1DIR2-F1
#
_entry.id   AF-A0A2I1DIR2-F1
#
_cell.length_a   1.000
_cell.length_b   1.000
_cell.length_c   1.000
_cell.angle_alpha   90.00
_cell.angle_beta   90.00
_cell.angle_gamma   90.00
#
_symmetry.space_group_name_H-M   'P 1'
#
loop_
_entity.id
_entity.type
_entity.pdbx_description
1 polymer ?
#
loop_
_entity_poly.entity_id
_entity_poly.type
_entity_poly.pdbx_seq_one_letter_code
_entity_poly.pdbx_strand_id
1 'polypeptide(L)'
;MKEGGIMRKEIQQSGFTLIEILVAIAVITLLAAFILPSIDQYITFSQKLVTQADTEKLRKAMTQAYINNAMTIDSQTGATIWLNTSGTSIFTTDTSVPIDNPSATETGYQVLSSYTGEAPNKTAVDGYNRPWQVYVSDLLYGKYLSYSVPYHIIAFVSVPSNGGSQADSASGVKFNAQTGQLTLPPHAYAAIVNGLPIEEKLYAKTIRKMQAVATAYGTYFTTSYLASTQRNLGMDYFASSDANDTTNSDEWNAQSEIGNSGNGNGPGFPYPGVTNSPLTNTNVSVCDVQPASDLSGFSSALGLSGDSMITAWGFPIGIGNGPNSNSAATSCYGDDRDPSSGNGNLNTPPFSAFVDAWAPGGTLISIPVIGAY
;
A
#
# COMPACT_ATOMS: atom_id res chain seq x y z
N MET A 1 84.59 -7.48 46.86
CA MET A 1 83.51 -7.40 45.85
C MET A 1 83.28 -8.81 45.31
N LYS A 2 82.12 -9.41 45.60
CA LYS A 2 81.69 -10.67 44.96
C LYS A 2 80.30 -10.42 44.41
N GLU A 3 80.22 -10.28 43.09
CA GLU A 3 78.98 -10.13 42.32
C GLU A 3 78.18 -11.44 42.38
N GLY A 4 76.90 -11.33 42.77
CA GLY A 4 75.94 -12.41 42.73
C GLY A 4 75.32 -12.51 41.34
N GLY A 5 75.66 -13.57 40.62
CA GLY A 5 75.04 -13.93 39.34
C GLY A 5 73.64 -14.49 39.55
N ILE A 6 72.64 -13.82 38.99
CA ILE A 6 71.25 -14.27 38.91
C ILE A 6 71.18 -15.36 37.82
N MET A 7 71.02 -16.63 38.21
CA MET A 7 70.72 -17.71 37.28
C MET A 7 69.26 -17.62 36.81
N ARG A 8 69.07 -17.26 35.53
CA ARG A 8 67.79 -17.44 34.82
C ARG A 8 67.53 -18.92 34.64
N LYS A 9 66.40 -19.40 35.16
CA LYS A 9 65.90 -20.76 34.95
C LYS A 9 65.42 -20.88 33.50
N GLU A 10 66.20 -21.52 32.65
CA GLU A 10 65.76 -21.93 31.32
C GLU A 10 64.62 -22.95 31.48
N ILE A 11 63.42 -22.56 31.05
CA ILE A 11 62.28 -23.47 30.93
C ILE A 11 62.57 -24.32 29.69
N GLN A 12 63.05 -25.54 29.90
CA GLN A 12 63.20 -26.53 28.82
C GLN A 12 61.81 -26.78 28.21
N GLN A 13 61.62 -26.32 26.98
CA GLN A 13 60.47 -26.68 26.17
C GLN A 13 60.69 -28.11 25.67
N SER A 14 60.03 -29.08 26.31
CA SER A 14 59.99 -30.46 25.82
C SER A 14 59.16 -30.48 24.53
N GLY A 15 59.80 -30.73 23.39
CA GLY A 15 59.12 -30.88 22.11
C GLY A 15 58.23 -32.12 22.09
N PHE A 16 57.05 -32.02 21.46
CA PHE A 16 56.13 -33.14 21.29
C PHE A 16 56.74 -34.23 20.41
N THR A 17 56.55 -35.50 20.78
CA THR A 17 56.98 -36.63 19.95
C THR A 17 56.01 -36.85 18.79
N LEU A 18 56.52 -37.37 17.66
CA LEU A 18 55.69 -37.66 16.47
C LEU A 18 54.53 -38.62 16.79
N ILE A 19 54.76 -39.57 17.70
CA ILE A 19 53.74 -40.54 18.12
C ILE A 19 52.63 -39.89 18.95
N GLU A 20 52.95 -38.93 19.83
CA GLU A 20 51.93 -38.18 20.58
C GLU A 20 51.05 -37.34 19.65
N ILE A 21 51.62 -36.74 18.61
CA ILE A 21 50.85 -36.02 17.59
C ILE A 21 49.92 -36.98 16.84
N LEU A 22 50.39 -38.16 16.45
CA LEU A 22 49.55 -39.16 15.77
C LEU A 22 48.41 -39.67 16.64
N VAL A 23 48.67 -39.96 17.93
CA VAL A 23 47.64 -40.40 18.88
C VAL A 23 46.64 -39.28 19.14
N ALA A 24 47.10 -38.03 19.32
CA ALA A 24 46.22 -36.88 19.51
C ALA A 24 45.30 -36.67 18.30
N ILE A 25 45.84 -36.75 17.09
CA ILE A 25 45.03 -36.65 15.85
C ILE A 25 44.01 -37.80 15.79
N ALA A 26 44.40 -39.04 16.11
CA ALA A 26 43.49 -40.19 16.09
C ALA A 26 42.35 -40.06 17.11
N VAL A 27 42.62 -39.51 18.30
CA VAL A 27 41.57 -39.26 19.30
C VAL A 27 40.65 -38.12 18.85
N ILE A 28 41.20 -37.04 18.29
CA ILE A 28 40.40 -35.90 17.79
C ILE A 28 39.50 -36.33 16.63
N THR A 29 40.00 -37.14 15.69
CA THR A 29 39.18 -37.61 14.55
C THR A 29 38.05 -38.53 15.00
N LEU A 30 38.30 -39.41 15.98
CA LEU A 30 37.27 -40.27 16.55
C LEU A 30 36.21 -39.45 17.31
N LEU A 31 36.62 -38.45 18.10
CA LEU A 31 35.69 -37.53 18.77
C LEU A 31 34.86 -36.71 17.78
N ALA A 32 35.50 -36.17 16.73
CA ALA A 32 34.81 -35.41 15.69
C ALA A 32 33.76 -36.28 14.97
N ALA A 33 34.05 -37.55 14.69
CA ALA A 33 33.11 -38.46 14.03
C ALA A 33 31.79 -38.65 14.81
N PHE A 34 31.83 -38.61 16.14
CA PHE A 34 30.62 -38.71 16.98
C PHE A 34 29.88 -37.38 17.15
N ILE A 35 30.59 -36.25 17.16
CA ILE A 35 30.02 -34.93 17.46
C ILE A 35 29.40 -34.28 16.22
N LEU A 36 30.00 -34.46 15.03
CA LEU A 36 29.58 -33.80 13.80
C LEU A 36 28.08 -34.01 13.45
N PRO A 37 27.51 -35.23 13.51
CA PRO A 37 26.09 -35.44 13.19
C PRO A 37 25.15 -34.65 14.11
N SER A 38 25.51 -34.47 15.37
CA SER A 38 24.72 -33.67 16.33
C SER A 38 24.80 -32.18 16.05
N ILE A 39 25.96 -31.69 15.59
CA ILE A 39 26.13 -30.29 15.17
C ILE A 39 25.26 -30.00 13.94
N ASP A 40 25.22 -30.89 12.95
CA ASP A 40 24.41 -30.69 11.74
C ASP A 40 22.91 -30.60 12.05
N GLN A 41 22.42 -31.45 12.97
CA GLN A 41 21.03 -31.40 13.45
C GLN A 41 20.74 -30.09 14.19
N TYR A 42 21.66 -29.63 15.03
CA TYR A 42 21.52 -28.37 15.76
C TYR A 42 21.53 -27.16 14.83
N ILE A 43 22.44 -27.11 13.85
CA ILE A 43 22.47 -26.06 12.83
C ILE A 43 21.15 -26.04 12.06
N THR A 44 20.71 -27.19 11.55
CA THR A 44 19.44 -27.30 10.81
C THR A 44 18.24 -26.83 11.66
N PHE A 45 18.21 -27.19 12.93
CA PHE A 45 17.18 -26.74 13.86
C PHE A 45 17.22 -25.22 14.08
N SER A 46 18.41 -24.66 14.30
CA SER A 46 18.60 -23.21 14.44
C SER A 46 18.14 -22.46 13.18
N GLN A 47 18.51 -22.95 11.99
CA GLN A 47 18.11 -22.36 10.72
C GLN A 47 16.58 -22.39 10.54
N LYS A 48 15.91 -23.48 10.94
CA LYS A 48 14.43 -23.56 10.95
C LYS A 48 13.80 -22.50 11.86
N LEU A 49 14.33 -22.32 13.07
CA LEU A 49 13.82 -21.32 14.00
C LEU A 49 14.00 -19.89 13.46
N VAL A 50 15.16 -19.61 12.88
CA VAL A 50 15.44 -18.30 12.25
C VAL A 50 14.49 -18.07 11.07
N THR A 51 14.36 -19.03 10.14
CA THR A 51 13.42 -18.94 9.02
C THR A 51 11.99 -18.67 9.47
N GLN A 52 11.53 -19.35 10.53
CA GLN A 52 10.20 -19.12 11.08
C GLN A 52 10.05 -17.70 11.67
N ALA A 53 11.05 -17.19 12.40
CA ALA A 53 11.03 -15.82 12.89
C ALA A 53 11.01 -14.80 11.74
N ASP A 54 11.81 -15.05 10.71
CA ASP A 54 11.91 -14.19 9.52
C ASP A 54 10.63 -14.19 8.70
N THR A 55 9.88 -15.30 8.62
CA THR A 55 8.56 -15.30 7.96
C THR A 55 7.58 -14.32 8.61
N GLU A 56 7.53 -14.27 9.94
CA GLU A 56 6.65 -13.33 10.65
C GLU A 56 7.09 -11.88 10.46
N LYS A 57 8.40 -11.67 10.41
CA LYS A 57 9.00 -10.36 10.16
C LYS A 57 8.66 -9.86 8.75
N LEU A 58 8.87 -10.70 7.74
CA LEU A 58 8.53 -10.40 6.34
C LEU A 58 7.04 -10.16 6.17
N ARG A 59 6.18 -10.99 6.78
CA ARG A 59 4.74 -10.81 6.72
C ARG A 59 4.31 -9.44 7.25
N LYS A 60 4.84 -9.02 8.40
CA LYS A 60 4.57 -7.68 8.98
C LYS A 60 5.10 -6.55 8.10
N ALA A 61 6.36 -6.67 7.65
CA ALA A 61 7.00 -5.67 6.81
C ALA A 61 6.26 -5.49 5.47
N MET A 62 5.93 -6.60 4.80
CA MET A 62 5.19 -6.58 3.54
C MET A 62 3.75 -6.09 3.74
N THR A 63 3.07 -6.47 4.84
CA THR A 63 1.72 -5.92 5.16
C THR A 63 1.78 -4.39 5.29
N GLN A 64 2.78 -3.85 5.98
CA GLN A 64 2.93 -2.40 6.14
C GLN A 64 3.33 -1.71 4.82
N ALA A 65 4.24 -2.32 4.05
CA ALA A 65 4.60 -1.84 2.73
C ALA A 65 3.39 -1.83 1.78
N TYR A 66 2.52 -2.84 1.88
CA TYR A 66 1.28 -2.93 1.13
C TYR A 66 0.35 -1.77 1.50
N ILE A 67 0.04 -1.58 2.80
CA ILE A 67 -0.81 -0.48 3.26
C ILE A 67 -0.33 0.87 2.71
N ASN A 68 0.98 1.11 2.72
CA ASN A 68 1.56 2.38 2.31
C ASN A 68 1.58 2.58 0.78
N ASN A 69 1.48 1.51 0.00
CA ASN A 69 1.58 1.54 -1.47
C ASN A 69 0.38 0.89 -2.17
N ALA A 70 -0.73 0.69 -1.45
CA ALA A 70 -1.92 -0.03 -1.89
C ALA A 70 -2.42 0.42 -3.27
N MET A 71 -2.56 1.73 -3.47
CA MET A 71 -2.98 2.31 -4.75
C MET A 71 -2.04 1.97 -5.92
N THR A 72 -0.74 1.88 -5.66
CA THR A 72 0.25 1.53 -6.68
C THR A 72 0.25 0.02 -6.93
N ILE A 73 0.21 -0.79 -5.87
CA ILE A 73 0.19 -2.24 -5.95
C ILE A 73 -1.03 -2.72 -6.75
N ASP A 74 -2.23 -2.27 -6.37
CA ASP A 74 -3.49 -2.75 -6.93
C ASP A 74 -3.91 -2.04 -8.22
N SER A 75 -2.96 -1.32 -8.84
CA SER A 75 -3.06 -0.85 -10.23
C SER A 75 -2.33 -1.76 -11.22
N GLN A 76 -1.51 -2.71 -10.72
CA GLN A 76 -0.77 -3.65 -11.56
C GLN A 76 -1.68 -4.82 -11.95
N THR A 77 -1.74 -5.17 -13.23
CA THR A 77 -2.70 -6.20 -13.70
C THR A 77 -2.15 -7.61 -13.68
N GLY A 78 -0.83 -7.77 -13.79
CA GLY A 78 -0.16 -9.07 -13.84
C GLY A 78 0.47 -9.49 -12.51
N ALA A 79 1.15 -10.64 -12.52
CA ALA A 79 1.94 -11.20 -11.41
C ALA A 79 3.19 -10.38 -11.02
N THR A 80 3.05 -9.08 -10.84
CA THR A 80 4.10 -8.13 -10.49
C THR A 80 3.51 -6.97 -9.71
N ILE A 81 4.17 -6.55 -8.64
CA ILE A 81 3.74 -5.43 -7.80
C ILE A 81 4.84 -4.40 -7.65
N TRP A 82 4.45 -3.14 -7.49
CA TRP A 82 5.36 -2.02 -7.27
C TRP A 82 5.16 -1.45 -5.88
N LEU A 83 6.24 -1.35 -5.11
CA LEU A 83 6.25 -0.77 -3.77
C LEU A 83 6.65 0.71 -3.75
N ASN A 84 6.64 1.35 -4.91
CA ASN A 84 6.75 2.79 -5.07
C ASN A 84 6.14 3.23 -6.40
N THR A 85 5.77 4.51 -6.50
CA THR A 85 5.15 5.09 -7.70
C THR A 85 6.08 5.12 -8.91
N SER A 86 7.40 5.06 -8.72
CA SER A 86 8.39 5.04 -9.80
C SER A 86 8.53 3.68 -10.50
N GLY A 87 7.91 2.61 -9.97
CA GLY A 87 8.05 1.26 -10.50
C GLY A 87 9.46 0.69 -10.41
N THR A 88 10.30 1.19 -9.49
CA THR A 88 11.70 0.74 -9.35
C THR A 88 11.88 -0.31 -8.26
N SER A 89 11.00 -0.33 -7.26
CA SER A 89 10.98 -1.32 -6.18
C SER A 89 9.91 -2.36 -6.47
N ILE A 90 10.31 -3.47 -7.09
CA ILE A 90 9.40 -4.46 -7.67
C ILE A 90 9.51 -5.77 -6.91
N PHE A 91 8.38 -6.46 -6.74
CA PHE A 91 8.36 -7.91 -6.60
C PHE A 91 7.64 -8.53 -7.80
N THR A 92 8.18 -9.60 -8.39
CA THR A 92 7.53 -10.38 -9.44
C THR A 92 7.51 -11.85 -9.05
N THR A 93 6.76 -12.67 -9.78
CA THR A 93 6.88 -14.12 -9.58
C THR A 93 8.23 -14.56 -10.15
N ASP A 94 9.23 -14.69 -9.28
CA ASP A 94 10.57 -15.15 -9.63
C ASP A 94 10.90 -16.44 -8.88
N THR A 95 11.01 -17.53 -9.64
CA THR A 95 11.43 -18.86 -9.17
C THR A 95 12.91 -19.13 -9.44
N SER A 96 13.66 -18.16 -9.97
CA SER A 96 14.97 -18.34 -10.57
C SER A 96 16.13 -17.63 -9.86
N VAL A 97 15.91 -16.98 -8.71
CA VAL A 97 16.96 -16.23 -8.00
C VAL A 97 18.15 -17.14 -7.65
N PRO A 98 19.36 -16.93 -8.21
CA PRO A 98 20.50 -17.77 -7.90
C PRO A 98 20.88 -17.73 -6.41
N ILE A 99 21.11 -18.90 -5.79
CA ILE A 99 21.43 -19.06 -4.34
C ILE A 99 22.62 -18.19 -3.91
N ASP A 100 23.56 -17.98 -4.82
CA ASP A 100 24.88 -17.39 -4.59
C ASP A 100 24.94 -15.88 -4.86
N ASN A 101 23.82 -15.25 -5.28
CA ASN A 101 23.81 -13.83 -5.59
C ASN A 101 22.62 -13.10 -4.92
N PRO A 102 22.67 -12.83 -3.60
CA PRO A 102 21.68 -12.01 -2.92
C PRO A 102 21.64 -10.54 -3.41
N SER A 103 22.59 -10.10 -4.25
CA SER A 103 22.51 -8.82 -4.97
C SER A 103 21.67 -8.88 -6.25
N ALA A 104 21.30 -10.07 -6.72
CA ALA A 104 20.32 -10.28 -7.80
C ALA A 104 18.88 -10.42 -7.29
N THR A 105 18.64 -10.27 -5.98
CA THR A 105 17.29 -10.33 -5.41
C THR A 105 16.45 -9.15 -5.84
N GLU A 106 15.14 -9.34 -5.89
CA GLU A 106 14.18 -8.33 -6.31
C GLU A 106 14.33 -7.00 -5.54
N THR A 107 14.19 -5.88 -6.27
CA THR A 107 14.44 -4.54 -5.71
C THR A 107 13.42 -4.14 -4.63
N GLY A 108 12.28 -4.84 -4.54
CA GLY A 108 11.28 -4.67 -3.49
C GLY A 108 11.85 -4.85 -2.07
N TYR A 109 12.91 -5.65 -1.89
CA TYR A 109 13.56 -5.81 -0.57
C TYR A 109 14.17 -4.51 -0.03
N GLN A 110 14.48 -3.54 -0.90
CA GLN A 110 14.94 -2.22 -0.46
C GLN A 110 13.86 -1.50 0.36
N VAL A 111 12.59 -1.61 -0.05
CA VAL A 111 11.46 -1.04 0.68
C VAL A 111 11.21 -1.83 1.96
N LEU A 112 11.24 -3.16 1.90
CA LEU A 112 11.00 -4.00 3.09
C LEU A 112 12.04 -3.77 4.19
N SER A 113 13.29 -3.49 3.82
CA SER A 113 14.39 -3.20 4.76
C SER A 113 14.06 -2.08 5.77
N SER A 114 13.29 -1.08 5.33
CA SER A 114 12.86 0.04 6.19
C SER A 114 11.85 -0.37 7.26
N TYR A 115 11.08 -1.44 7.02
CA TYR A 115 10.09 -1.98 7.96
C TYR A 115 10.64 -3.12 8.80
N THR A 116 11.64 -3.86 8.30
CA THR A 116 12.32 -4.92 9.05
C THR A 116 13.42 -4.38 9.96
N GLY A 117 13.96 -3.18 9.68
CA GLY A 117 15.11 -2.63 10.40
C GLY A 117 16.42 -3.36 10.11
N GLU A 118 16.48 -4.11 9.00
CA GLU A 118 17.65 -4.86 8.56
C GLU A 118 18.13 -4.38 7.19
N ALA A 119 19.37 -4.69 6.83
CA ALA A 119 19.85 -4.43 5.49
C ALA A 119 19.03 -5.22 4.44
N PRO A 120 18.84 -4.70 3.21
CA PRO A 120 18.06 -5.37 2.17
C PRO A 120 18.53 -6.80 1.88
N ASN A 121 19.84 -7.03 1.82
CA ASN A 121 20.44 -8.35 1.60
C ASN A 121 20.18 -9.34 2.75
N LYS A 122 19.93 -8.86 3.98
CA LYS A 122 19.52 -9.68 5.12
C LYS A 122 18.04 -9.99 5.09
N THR A 123 17.22 -9.02 4.68
CA THR A 123 15.77 -9.22 4.50
C THR A 123 15.47 -10.20 3.36
N ALA A 124 16.33 -10.24 2.34
CA ALA A 124 16.15 -11.05 1.14
C ALA A 124 16.50 -12.54 1.30
N VAL A 125 17.05 -12.96 2.45
CA VAL A 125 17.46 -14.36 2.70
C VAL A 125 16.73 -14.98 3.88
N ASP A 126 16.59 -16.30 3.85
CA ASP A 126 16.02 -17.11 4.93
C ASP A 126 17.08 -17.51 5.98
N GLY A 127 16.67 -18.24 7.01
CA GLY A 127 17.58 -18.75 8.05
C GLY A 127 18.62 -19.75 7.55
N TYR A 128 18.46 -20.30 6.33
CA TYR A 128 19.45 -21.13 5.65
C TYR A 128 20.43 -20.29 4.80
N ASN A 129 20.33 -18.96 4.88
CA ASN A 129 21.09 -18.00 4.08
C ASN A 129 20.88 -18.19 2.57
N ARG A 130 19.65 -18.51 2.16
CA ARG A 130 19.24 -18.61 0.76
C ARG A 130 18.17 -17.57 0.46
N PRO A 131 18.07 -17.07 -0.78
CA PRO A 131 17.01 -16.13 -1.13
C PRO A 131 15.62 -16.73 -0.89
N TRP A 132 14.64 -15.89 -0.54
CA TRP A 132 13.23 -16.30 -0.57
C TRP A 132 12.75 -16.45 -2.02
N GLN A 133 11.97 -17.49 -2.30
CA GLN A 133 11.21 -17.57 -3.54
C GLN A 133 10.00 -16.65 -3.43
N VAL A 134 9.80 -15.78 -4.43
CA VAL A 134 8.72 -14.80 -4.41
C VAL A 134 7.64 -15.20 -5.41
N TYR A 135 6.40 -15.20 -4.95
CA TYR A 135 5.22 -15.46 -5.77
C TYR A 135 4.23 -14.32 -5.60
N VAL A 136 3.70 -13.83 -6.72
CA VAL A 136 2.76 -12.72 -6.77
C VAL A 136 1.59 -13.14 -7.67
N SER A 137 0.37 -13.04 -7.18
CA SER A 137 -0.81 -13.31 -8.01
C SER A 137 -0.96 -12.28 -9.12
N ASP A 138 -1.69 -12.63 -10.18
CA ASP A 138 -2.31 -11.62 -11.04
C ASP A 138 -3.26 -10.73 -10.19
N LEU A 139 -3.75 -9.63 -10.77
CA LEU A 139 -4.75 -8.79 -10.09
C LEU A 139 -6.02 -9.60 -9.84
N LEU A 140 -6.31 -9.85 -8.57
CA LEU A 140 -7.51 -10.56 -8.12
C LEU A 140 -8.59 -9.54 -7.75
N TYR A 141 -9.84 -10.01 -7.67
CA TYR A 141 -10.98 -9.16 -7.33
C TYR A 141 -11.81 -9.76 -6.22
N GLY A 142 -11.99 -8.99 -5.15
CA GLY A 142 -12.91 -9.26 -4.06
C GLY A 142 -14.12 -8.33 -4.15
N LYS A 143 -14.95 -8.34 -3.11
CA LYS A 143 -16.10 -7.45 -3.00
C LYS A 143 -16.16 -6.82 -1.63
N TYR A 144 -16.32 -5.50 -1.60
CA TYR A 144 -16.65 -4.76 -0.39
C TYR A 144 -17.88 -3.90 -0.66
N LEU A 145 -19.00 -4.21 -0.01
CA LEU A 145 -20.32 -3.69 -0.36
C LEU A 145 -20.62 -3.96 -1.85
N SER A 146 -20.92 -2.92 -2.63
CA SER A 146 -21.14 -2.99 -4.07
C SER A 146 -19.88 -2.78 -4.92
N TYR A 147 -18.73 -2.49 -4.29
CA TYR A 147 -17.49 -2.18 -5.00
C TYR A 147 -16.68 -3.45 -5.29
N SER A 148 -16.12 -3.51 -6.50
CA SER A 148 -15.08 -4.47 -6.85
C SER A 148 -13.77 -4.02 -6.22
N VAL A 149 -13.13 -4.89 -5.43
CA VAL A 149 -11.90 -4.56 -4.71
C VAL A 149 -10.74 -5.29 -5.37
N PRO A 150 -9.88 -4.61 -6.13
CA PRO A 150 -8.68 -5.22 -6.67
C PRO A 150 -7.68 -5.52 -5.54
N TYR A 151 -6.98 -6.65 -5.61
CA TYR A 151 -5.94 -7.00 -4.64
C TYR A 151 -4.94 -8.02 -5.21
N HIS A 152 -3.76 -8.10 -4.60
CA HIS A 152 -2.79 -9.19 -4.83
C HIS A 152 -2.60 -10.11 -3.63
N ILE A 153 -2.19 -11.35 -3.90
CA ILE A 153 -1.63 -12.27 -2.92
C ILE A 153 -0.13 -12.41 -3.19
N ILE A 154 0.68 -12.20 -2.15
CA ILE A 154 2.14 -12.25 -2.22
C ILE A 154 2.62 -13.33 -1.25
N ALA A 155 3.52 -14.19 -1.69
CA ALA A 155 4.13 -15.21 -0.85
C ALA A 155 5.66 -15.20 -0.98
N PHE A 156 6.33 -15.18 0.17
CA PHE A 156 7.76 -15.43 0.31
C PHE A 156 7.94 -16.85 0.83
N VAL A 157 8.56 -17.73 0.06
CA VAL A 157 8.66 -19.16 0.36
C VAL A 157 10.11 -19.56 0.58
N SER A 158 10.34 -20.30 1.67
CA SER A 158 11.60 -20.98 1.97
C SER A 158 11.33 -22.49 2.01
N VAL A 159 12.02 -23.24 1.16
CA VAL A 159 11.95 -24.71 1.15
C VAL A 159 13.29 -25.26 1.61
N PRO A 160 13.37 -26.07 2.68
CA PRO A 160 14.62 -26.71 3.10
C PRO A 160 15.18 -27.57 1.96
N SER A 161 16.47 -27.45 1.66
CA SER A 161 17.13 -28.30 0.66
C SER A 161 18.37 -28.96 1.24
N ASN A 162 18.65 -30.18 0.80
CA ASN A 162 19.84 -30.94 1.21
C ASN A 162 21.06 -30.58 0.33
N GLY A 163 21.27 -29.29 0.05
CA GLY A 163 22.41 -28.81 -0.75
C GLY A 163 22.23 -28.81 -2.27
N GLY A 164 20.99 -28.93 -2.77
CA GLY A 164 20.65 -28.73 -4.19
C GLY A 164 20.42 -27.25 -4.56
N SER A 165 20.25 -26.96 -5.85
CA SER A 165 19.96 -25.61 -6.34
C SER A 165 18.61 -25.09 -5.83
N GLN A 166 18.35 -23.78 -5.90
CA GLN A 166 17.05 -23.23 -5.46
C GLN A 166 15.91 -23.73 -6.36
N ALA A 167 16.20 -23.99 -7.64
CA ALA A 167 15.29 -24.64 -8.57
C ALA A 167 14.92 -26.07 -8.12
N ASP A 168 15.88 -26.83 -7.59
CA ASP A 168 15.61 -28.14 -6.99
C ASP A 168 14.79 -28.02 -5.70
N SER A 169 14.95 -26.90 -4.98
CA SER A 169 14.22 -26.56 -3.75
C SER A 169 12.79 -26.11 -4.03
N ALA A 170 12.49 -25.58 -5.22
CA ALA A 170 11.13 -25.27 -5.66
C ALA A 170 10.29 -26.54 -5.96
N SER A 171 10.91 -27.72 -5.96
CA SER A 171 10.22 -29.00 -6.18
C SER A 171 9.09 -29.20 -5.18
N GLY A 172 7.85 -29.15 -5.69
CA GLY A 172 6.63 -29.32 -4.90
C GLY A 172 5.95 -28.02 -4.47
N VAL A 173 6.57 -26.85 -4.65
CA VAL A 173 5.86 -25.57 -4.52
C VAL A 173 5.01 -25.36 -5.77
N LYS A 174 3.72 -25.10 -5.57
CA LYS A 174 2.80 -24.74 -6.66
C LYS A 174 2.07 -23.47 -6.29
N PHE A 175 2.19 -22.45 -7.12
CA PHE A 175 1.45 -21.21 -6.98
C PHE A 175 0.59 -20.98 -8.21
N ASN A 176 -0.71 -20.77 -8.01
CA ASN A 176 -1.63 -20.40 -9.07
C ASN A 176 -1.82 -18.88 -9.05
N ALA A 177 -1.24 -18.18 -10.02
CA ALA A 177 -1.30 -16.71 -10.06
C ALA A 177 -2.73 -16.17 -10.25
N GLN A 178 -3.64 -16.93 -10.88
CA GLN A 178 -5.02 -16.51 -11.13
C GLN A 178 -5.94 -16.66 -9.92
N THR A 179 -5.53 -17.43 -8.91
CA THR A 179 -6.30 -17.62 -7.68
C THR A 179 -5.54 -17.22 -6.41
N GLY A 180 -4.23 -16.97 -6.52
CA GLY A 180 -3.32 -16.79 -5.39
C GLY A 180 -3.15 -18.04 -4.52
N GLN A 181 -3.57 -19.22 -4.99
CA GLN A 181 -3.48 -20.46 -4.21
C GLN A 181 -2.03 -20.95 -4.18
N LEU A 182 -1.47 -21.07 -2.97
CA LEU A 182 -0.16 -21.64 -2.70
C LEU A 182 -0.27 -23.05 -2.12
N THR A 183 0.45 -24.00 -2.71
CA THR A 183 0.69 -25.35 -2.17
C THR A 183 2.17 -25.50 -1.85
N LEU A 184 2.46 -25.94 -0.63
CA LEU A 184 3.82 -26.09 -0.13
C LEU A 184 4.17 -27.57 0.06
N PRO A 185 5.43 -27.98 -0.19
CA PRO A 185 5.92 -29.29 0.20
C PRO A 185 6.07 -29.37 1.74
N PRO A 186 6.18 -30.59 2.31
CA PRO A 186 6.44 -30.76 3.75
C PRO A 186 7.67 -29.98 4.20
N HIS A 187 7.58 -29.37 5.40
CA HIS A 187 8.64 -28.60 6.04
C HIS A 187 9.04 -27.28 5.34
N ALA A 188 8.34 -26.84 4.30
CA ALA A 188 8.48 -25.49 3.78
C ALA A 188 7.82 -24.45 4.68
N TYR A 189 8.34 -23.24 4.64
CA TYR A 189 7.84 -22.07 5.36
C TYR A 189 7.42 -21.01 4.35
N ALA A 190 6.34 -20.29 4.64
CA ALA A 190 5.92 -19.17 3.81
C ALA A 190 5.40 -18.00 4.62
N ALA A 191 5.81 -16.80 4.24
CA ALA A 191 5.14 -15.56 4.64
C ALA A 191 4.14 -15.18 3.55
N ILE A 192 2.85 -15.31 3.84
CA ILE A 192 1.76 -14.99 2.90
C ILE A 192 1.11 -13.68 3.32
N VAL A 193 0.96 -12.76 2.38
CA VAL A 193 0.21 -11.51 2.52
C VAL A 193 -0.93 -11.53 1.53
N ASN A 194 -2.17 -11.50 2.05
CA ASN A 194 -3.38 -11.34 1.27
C ASN A 194 -3.79 -9.87 1.33
N GLY A 195 -3.83 -9.19 0.18
CA GLY A 195 -4.23 -7.80 0.06
C GLY A 195 -5.70 -7.53 0.35
N LEU A 196 -6.60 -8.51 0.16
CA LEU A 196 -8.04 -8.27 0.27
C LEU A 196 -8.47 -7.68 1.63
N PRO A 197 -8.10 -8.24 2.79
CA PRO A 197 -8.46 -7.65 4.09
C PRO A 197 -7.81 -6.28 4.34
N ILE A 198 -6.67 -6.01 3.70
CA ILE A 198 -6.00 -4.70 3.77
C ILE A 198 -6.85 -3.67 3.04
N GLU A 199 -7.21 -3.97 1.79
CA GLU A 199 -8.05 -3.09 0.97
C GLU A 199 -9.43 -2.89 1.59
N GLU A 200 -10.12 -3.94 2.04
CA GLU A 200 -11.42 -3.81 2.71
C GLU A 200 -11.37 -2.82 3.89
N LYS A 201 -10.28 -2.83 4.65
CA LYS A 201 -10.06 -1.89 5.77
C LYS A 201 -9.81 -0.47 5.28
N LEU A 202 -9.09 -0.29 4.16
CA LEU A 202 -8.85 1.02 3.55
C LEU A 202 -10.15 1.59 2.97
N TYR A 203 -10.94 0.80 2.24
CA TYR A 203 -12.30 1.16 1.78
C TYR A 203 -13.19 1.57 2.96
N ALA A 204 -13.28 0.75 4.00
CA ALA A 204 -14.09 1.05 5.19
C ALA A 204 -13.67 2.34 5.89
N LYS A 205 -12.36 2.66 5.92
CA LYS A 205 -11.84 3.90 6.50
C LYS A 205 -12.13 5.10 5.59
N THR A 206 -11.96 4.96 4.28
CA THR A 206 -12.27 6.03 3.31
C THR A 206 -13.76 6.37 3.32
N ILE A 207 -14.65 5.38 3.22
CA ILE A 207 -16.11 5.62 3.23
C ILE A 207 -16.54 6.34 4.52
N ARG A 208 -16.03 5.93 5.69
CA ARG A 208 -16.34 6.62 6.95
C ARG A 208 -15.88 8.08 6.95
N LYS A 209 -14.70 8.37 6.40
CA LYS A 209 -14.22 9.75 6.26
C LYS A 209 -15.12 10.54 5.32
N MET A 210 -15.45 10.00 4.16
CA MET A 210 -16.35 10.64 3.20
C MET A 210 -17.74 10.89 3.78
N GLN A 211 -18.30 9.94 4.52
CA GLN A 211 -19.58 10.11 5.23
C GLN A 211 -19.52 11.24 6.26
N ALA A 212 -18.41 11.38 6.98
CA ALA A 212 -18.22 12.47 7.92
C ALA A 212 -18.16 13.84 7.20
N VAL A 213 -17.43 13.92 6.07
CA VAL A 213 -17.39 15.12 5.22
C VAL A 213 -18.78 15.45 4.68
N ALA A 214 -19.48 14.47 4.10
CA ALA A 214 -20.83 14.61 3.57
C ALA A 214 -21.82 15.09 4.64
N THR A 215 -21.74 14.55 5.86
CA THR A 215 -22.60 14.96 6.98
C THR A 215 -22.34 16.40 7.39
N ALA A 216 -21.06 16.78 7.52
CA ALA A 216 -20.68 18.16 7.84
C ALA A 216 -21.14 19.12 6.73
N TYR A 217 -21.03 18.71 5.47
CA TYR A 217 -21.40 19.55 4.33
C TYR A 217 -22.92 19.73 4.20
N GLY A 218 -23.71 18.68 4.41
CA GLY A 218 -25.17 18.81 4.50
C GLY A 218 -25.63 19.66 5.68
N THR A 219 -24.89 19.63 6.80
CA THR A 219 -25.13 20.50 7.95
C THR A 219 -24.83 21.96 7.62
N TYR A 220 -23.73 22.22 6.90
CA TYR A 220 -23.40 23.55 6.39
C TYR A 220 -24.52 24.10 5.52
N PHE A 221 -24.98 23.32 4.52
CA PHE A 221 -26.12 23.72 3.67
C PHE A 221 -27.34 24.10 4.51
N THR A 222 -27.76 23.21 5.42
CA THR A 222 -28.97 23.39 6.23
C THR A 222 -28.86 24.64 7.10
N THR A 223 -27.68 24.88 7.67
CA THR A 223 -27.43 26.04 8.52
C THR A 223 -27.46 27.33 7.71
N SER A 224 -26.83 27.34 6.54
CA SER A 224 -26.84 28.47 5.61
C SER A 224 -28.26 28.82 5.15
N TYR A 225 -29.08 27.81 4.84
CA TYR A 225 -30.48 28.00 4.52
C TYR A 225 -31.28 28.59 5.70
N LEU A 226 -31.13 28.04 6.92
CA LEU A 226 -31.84 28.53 8.10
C LEU A 226 -31.43 29.95 8.51
N ALA A 227 -30.18 30.32 8.23
CA ALA A 227 -29.64 31.66 8.46
C ALA A 227 -30.09 32.68 7.40
N SER A 228 -30.47 32.23 6.21
CA SER A 228 -31.05 33.09 5.18
C SER A 228 -32.39 33.67 5.66
N THR A 229 -32.53 34.99 5.59
CA THR A 229 -33.77 35.68 6.00
C THR A 229 -34.94 35.34 5.08
N GLN A 230 -34.66 35.06 3.81
CA GLN A 230 -35.66 34.73 2.80
C GLN A 230 -35.98 33.24 2.76
N ARG A 231 -35.07 32.37 3.22
CA ARG A 231 -35.19 30.91 3.15
C ARG A 231 -35.63 30.45 1.77
N ASN A 232 -34.95 30.95 0.74
CA ASN A 232 -35.30 30.67 -0.65
C ASN A 232 -35.00 29.20 -0.98
N LEU A 233 -36.04 28.43 -1.35
CA LEU A 233 -35.92 27.02 -1.75
C LEU A 233 -35.24 26.84 -3.11
N GLY A 234 -35.28 27.86 -3.97
CA GLY A 234 -34.61 27.89 -5.27
C GLY A 234 -33.16 28.34 -5.21
N MET A 235 -32.56 28.44 -4.02
CA MET A 235 -31.16 28.82 -3.86
C MET A 235 -30.30 27.62 -3.47
N ASP A 236 -29.13 27.50 -4.10
CA ASP A 236 -28.10 26.55 -3.71
C ASP A 236 -27.23 27.13 -2.60
N TYR A 237 -27.28 26.50 -1.43
CA TYR A 237 -26.49 26.87 -0.25
C TYR A 237 -25.19 26.08 -0.10
N PHE A 238 -24.85 25.18 -1.04
CA PHE A 238 -23.59 24.45 -1.02
C PHE A 238 -22.40 25.32 -1.40
N ALA A 239 -22.57 26.24 -2.35
CA ALA A 239 -21.48 27.05 -2.88
C ALA A 239 -21.91 28.46 -3.30
N SER A 240 -20.92 29.29 -3.62
CA SER A 240 -21.09 30.55 -4.33
C SER A 240 -20.80 30.37 -5.83
N SER A 241 -21.48 31.13 -6.69
CA SER A 241 -21.18 31.21 -8.13
C SER A 241 -19.78 31.75 -8.41
N ASP A 242 -19.18 31.34 -9.53
CA ASP A 242 -17.97 31.90 -10.11
C ASP A 242 -18.28 32.72 -11.39
N ALA A 243 -17.25 33.24 -12.06
CA ALA A 243 -17.42 34.08 -13.26
C ALA A 243 -17.92 33.31 -14.50
N ASN A 244 -17.90 31.98 -14.47
CA ASN A 244 -18.29 31.09 -15.55
C ASN A 244 -19.73 30.56 -15.37
N ASP A 245 -20.35 30.78 -14.21
CA ASP A 245 -21.75 30.51 -13.96
C ASP A 245 -22.64 31.59 -14.56
N THR A 246 -22.85 31.53 -15.88
CA THR A 246 -23.70 32.51 -16.57
C THR A 246 -25.18 32.15 -16.58
N THR A 247 -25.52 30.90 -16.25
CA THR A 247 -26.90 30.38 -16.23
C THR A 247 -27.41 30.34 -14.80
N ASN A 248 -28.55 30.99 -14.53
CA ASN A 248 -29.16 31.06 -13.20
C ASN A 248 -28.18 31.47 -12.08
N SER A 249 -27.24 32.39 -12.37
CA SER A 249 -26.24 32.85 -11.41
C SER A 249 -26.84 33.35 -10.09
N ASP A 250 -28.04 33.92 -10.16
CA ASP A 250 -28.76 34.49 -9.01
C ASP A 250 -29.36 33.43 -8.07
N GLU A 251 -29.35 32.15 -8.48
CA GLU A 251 -29.79 31.01 -7.68
C GLU A 251 -28.65 30.39 -6.85
N TRP A 252 -27.42 30.91 -6.95
CA TRP A 252 -26.32 30.56 -6.04
C TRP A 252 -26.33 31.44 -4.78
N ASN A 253 -25.95 30.87 -3.65
CA ASN A 253 -25.77 31.65 -2.41
C ASN A 253 -24.48 32.47 -2.46
N ALA A 254 -24.59 33.74 -2.82
CA ALA A 254 -23.47 34.69 -2.85
C ALA A 254 -22.80 34.92 -1.49
N GLN A 255 -23.42 34.52 -0.38
CA GLN A 255 -22.87 34.58 0.97
C GLN A 255 -22.17 33.27 1.40
N SER A 256 -22.18 32.23 0.57
CA SER A 256 -21.44 31.01 0.86
C SER A 256 -19.94 31.31 0.96
N GLU A 257 -19.28 30.80 2.00
CA GLU A 257 -17.83 30.86 2.12
C GLU A 257 -17.13 29.82 1.24
N ILE A 258 -17.89 28.82 0.79
CA ILE A 258 -17.42 27.71 -0.04
C ILE A 258 -17.57 28.09 -1.51
N GLY A 259 -16.47 28.10 -2.25
CA GLY A 259 -16.50 28.24 -3.71
C GLY A 259 -17.08 27.00 -4.39
N ASN A 260 -17.62 27.15 -5.59
CA ASN A 260 -17.98 25.99 -6.39
C ASN A 260 -16.74 25.30 -6.98
N SER A 261 -16.88 24.03 -7.34
CA SER A 261 -15.82 23.21 -7.93
C SER A 261 -15.59 23.51 -9.42
N GLY A 262 -16.37 24.43 -10.01
CA GLY A 262 -15.99 25.29 -11.13
C GLY A 262 -16.75 25.12 -12.45
N ASN A 263 -16.49 26.10 -13.35
CA ASN A 263 -16.67 26.04 -14.83
C ASN A 263 -15.51 26.75 -15.57
N GLY A 264 -14.32 26.88 -14.95
CA GLY A 264 -13.15 27.56 -15.52
C GLY A 264 -11.80 26.89 -15.26
N ASN A 265 -11.79 25.75 -14.54
CA ASN A 265 -10.58 25.03 -14.16
C ASN A 265 -10.33 23.80 -15.04
N GLY A 266 -10.62 23.89 -16.34
CA GLY A 266 -10.43 22.77 -17.28
C GLY A 266 -11.17 21.49 -16.85
N PRO A 267 -10.94 20.34 -17.50
CA PRO A 267 -11.40 19.06 -16.95
C PRO A 267 -10.85 18.94 -15.53
N GLY A 268 -11.74 18.73 -14.55
CA GLY A 268 -11.42 18.63 -13.12
C GLY A 268 -10.12 17.86 -12.89
N PHE A 269 -9.28 18.39 -12.00
CA PHE A 269 -7.93 17.88 -11.79
C PHE A 269 -7.95 16.34 -11.70
N PRO A 270 -7.17 15.63 -12.53
CA PRO A 270 -7.10 14.19 -12.43
C PRO A 270 -6.63 13.84 -11.02
N TYR A 271 -7.51 13.28 -10.22
CA TYR A 271 -7.15 12.62 -8.97
C TYR A 271 -7.42 11.13 -9.15
N PRO A 272 -6.58 10.23 -8.62
CA PRO A 272 -5.41 10.41 -7.76
C PRO A 272 -4.09 10.43 -8.53
N GLY A 273 -3.36 11.53 -8.34
CA GLY A 273 -2.01 11.75 -8.83
C GLY A 273 -1.97 12.99 -9.69
N VAL A 274 -1.45 14.08 -9.08
CA VAL A 274 -0.92 15.33 -9.67
C VAL A 274 -1.13 15.51 -11.17
N THR A 275 -1.53 16.70 -11.60
CA THR A 275 -1.52 17.14 -13.00
C THR A 275 -0.38 16.47 -13.79
N ASN A 276 -0.74 15.57 -14.74
CA ASN A 276 0.16 14.72 -15.55
C ASN A 276 0.66 13.38 -14.94
N SER A 277 0.07 12.83 -13.88
CA SER A 277 0.34 11.46 -13.40
C SER A 277 -0.84 10.83 -12.64
N PRO A 278 -2.02 10.65 -13.25
CA PRO A 278 -3.05 9.83 -12.63
C PRO A 278 -2.52 8.39 -12.51
N LEU A 279 -2.42 7.90 -11.27
CA LEU A 279 -2.07 6.50 -10.98
C LEU A 279 -3.24 5.54 -11.30
N THR A 280 -4.39 6.07 -11.71
CA THR A 280 -5.58 5.29 -12.06
C THR A 280 -6.11 5.60 -13.44
N ASN A 281 -6.96 4.68 -13.92
CA ASN A 281 -7.70 4.68 -15.17
C ASN A 281 -7.85 6.07 -15.84
N THR A 282 -7.06 6.32 -16.88
CA THR A 282 -7.09 7.54 -17.70
C THR A 282 -8.43 7.77 -18.42
N ASN A 283 -9.35 6.81 -18.35
CA ASN A 283 -10.64 6.87 -19.05
C ASN A 283 -11.79 7.39 -18.20
N VAL A 284 -11.54 7.75 -16.93
CA VAL A 284 -12.58 8.31 -16.06
C VAL A 284 -12.05 9.59 -15.44
N SER A 285 -12.37 10.74 -16.06
CA SER A 285 -12.27 12.04 -15.41
C SER A 285 -13.62 12.37 -14.78
N VAL A 286 -13.58 12.91 -13.57
CA VAL A 286 -14.74 13.57 -12.96
C VAL A 286 -14.75 15.02 -13.44
N CYS A 287 -15.85 15.46 -14.05
CA CYS A 287 -16.02 16.86 -14.41
C CYS A 287 -16.31 17.68 -13.15
N ASP A 288 -15.85 18.93 -13.10
CA ASP A 288 -16.17 19.91 -12.06
C ASP A 288 -16.11 19.37 -10.62
N VAL A 289 -15.06 18.60 -10.32
CA VAL A 289 -14.72 18.13 -8.97
C VAL A 289 -13.35 18.68 -8.61
N GLN A 290 -13.21 19.22 -7.39
CA GLN A 290 -11.94 19.74 -6.88
C GLN A 290 -11.52 19.03 -5.59
N PRO A 291 -10.22 18.87 -5.33
CA PRO A 291 -9.75 18.42 -4.02
C PRO A 291 -10.32 19.30 -2.91
N ALA A 292 -10.88 18.69 -1.86
CA ALA A 292 -11.43 19.39 -0.70
C ALA A 292 -10.42 20.33 -0.01
N SER A 293 -9.12 20.02 -0.13
CA SER A 293 -8.02 20.85 0.38
C SER A 293 -7.80 22.14 -0.42
N ASP A 294 -8.18 22.13 -1.69
CA ASP A 294 -7.88 23.20 -2.65
C ASP A 294 -9.13 24.03 -2.95
N LEU A 295 -10.32 23.48 -2.66
CA LEU A 295 -11.60 24.17 -2.80
C LEU A 295 -11.70 25.32 -1.79
N SER A 296 -11.85 26.54 -2.33
CA SER A 296 -11.86 27.78 -1.55
C SER A 296 -12.87 27.72 -0.40
N GLY A 297 -12.39 28.01 0.82
CA GLY A 297 -13.20 28.10 2.03
C GLY A 297 -13.80 26.79 2.56
N PHE A 298 -13.66 25.67 1.84
CA PHE A 298 -14.29 24.40 2.20
C PHE A 298 -13.86 23.91 3.58
N SER A 299 -12.56 23.66 3.79
CA SER A 299 -12.06 23.13 5.06
C SER A 299 -12.39 24.02 6.27
N SER A 300 -12.29 25.34 6.12
CA SER A 300 -12.57 26.31 7.18
C SER A 300 -14.05 26.40 7.50
N ALA A 301 -14.92 26.43 6.50
CA ALA A 301 -16.37 26.54 6.68
C ALA A 301 -16.95 25.30 7.37
N LEU A 302 -16.42 24.11 7.07
CA LEU A 302 -16.84 22.86 7.71
C LEU A 302 -16.10 22.54 9.02
N GLY A 303 -15.09 23.33 9.41
CA GLY A 303 -14.26 23.04 10.59
C GLY A 303 -13.49 21.72 10.48
N LEU A 304 -13.11 21.32 9.27
CA LEU A 304 -12.44 20.04 8.99
C LEU A 304 -10.91 20.20 9.03
N SER A 305 -10.24 19.20 9.58
CA SER A 305 -8.79 19.09 9.52
C SER A 305 -8.30 18.58 8.15
N GLY A 306 -7.04 18.86 7.81
CA GLY A 306 -6.40 18.29 6.61
C GLY A 306 -6.54 16.77 6.54
N ASP A 307 -6.32 16.07 7.65
CA ASP A 307 -6.44 14.61 7.74
C ASP A 307 -7.85 14.09 7.43
N SER A 308 -8.89 14.88 7.70
CA SER A 308 -10.29 14.51 7.40
C SER A 308 -10.56 14.48 5.90
N MET A 309 -9.76 15.21 5.11
CA MET A 309 -9.93 15.41 3.67
C MET A 309 -9.04 14.49 2.82
N ILE A 310 -8.35 13.53 3.45
CA ILE A 310 -7.49 12.57 2.78
C ILE A 310 -8.08 11.15 2.97
N THR A 311 -8.18 10.39 1.88
CA THR A 311 -8.58 8.99 1.87
C THR A 311 -7.66 8.11 2.73
N ALA A 312 -8.05 6.86 2.96
CA ALA A 312 -7.18 5.91 3.65
C ALA A 312 -5.89 5.59 2.87
N TRP A 313 -5.90 5.80 1.56
CA TRP A 313 -4.77 5.60 0.66
C TRP A 313 -3.83 6.81 0.55
N GLY A 314 -4.12 7.91 1.25
CA GLY A 314 -3.26 9.10 1.25
C GLY A 314 -3.57 10.12 0.15
N PHE A 315 -4.66 9.94 -0.59
CA PHE A 315 -5.09 10.85 -1.66
C PHE A 315 -6.22 11.77 -1.20
N PRO A 316 -6.24 13.06 -1.57
CA PRO A 316 -7.38 13.94 -1.41
C PRO A 316 -8.74 13.36 -1.79
N ILE A 317 -9.73 13.71 -0.96
CA ILE A 317 -11.15 13.57 -1.24
C ILE A 317 -11.57 14.72 -2.16
N GLY A 318 -12.35 14.43 -3.20
CA GLY A 318 -12.91 15.41 -4.13
C GLY A 318 -14.28 15.89 -3.67
N ILE A 319 -14.60 17.13 -4.01
CA ILE A 319 -15.90 17.76 -3.81
C ILE A 319 -16.45 18.18 -5.17
N GLY A 320 -17.64 17.68 -5.49
CA GLY A 320 -18.44 18.07 -6.63
C GLY A 320 -19.61 18.94 -6.17
N ASN A 321 -19.54 20.25 -6.39
CA ASN A 321 -20.57 21.23 -6.06
C ASN A 321 -20.67 22.32 -7.14
N GLY A 322 -20.35 21.97 -8.39
CA GLY A 322 -20.32 22.87 -9.54
C GLY A 322 -20.86 22.16 -10.78
N PRO A 323 -21.26 22.90 -11.83
CA PRO A 323 -22.38 22.58 -12.74
C PRO A 323 -22.39 21.32 -13.59
N ASN A 324 -21.42 20.43 -13.45
CA ASN A 324 -21.43 19.14 -14.13
C ASN A 324 -20.79 18.05 -13.28
N SER A 325 -20.80 18.20 -11.96
CA SER A 325 -20.04 17.34 -11.07
C SER A 325 -20.56 15.90 -11.04
N ASN A 326 -19.66 14.96 -10.76
CA ASN A 326 -19.95 13.52 -10.71
C ASN A 326 -20.42 12.91 -12.06
N SER A 327 -20.03 13.50 -13.20
CA SER A 327 -20.12 12.86 -14.52
C SER A 327 -18.77 12.37 -15.04
N ALA A 328 -18.80 11.30 -15.84
CA ALA A 328 -17.62 10.76 -16.51
C ALA A 328 -17.28 11.59 -17.77
N ALA A 329 -15.97 11.83 -17.97
CA ALA A 329 -15.34 12.66 -19.02
C ALA A 329 -15.93 12.63 -20.44
N THR A 330 -16.59 11.55 -20.86
CA THR A 330 -17.18 11.48 -22.21
C THR A 330 -18.40 12.39 -22.38
N SER A 331 -19.02 12.80 -21.27
CA SER A 331 -20.11 13.77 -21.26
C SER A 331 -20.20 14.43 -19.88
N CYS A 332 -19.72 15.66 -19.76
CA CYS A 332 -19.87 16.47 -18.55
C CYS A 332 -21.33 16.92 -18.37
N TYR A 333 -22.22 15.98 -18.03
CA TYR A 333 -23.60 16.21 -17.62
C TYR A 333 -23.80 15.43 -16.34
N GLY A 334 -23.34 16.02 -15.23
CA GLY A 334 -23.40 15.46 -13.89
C GLY A 334 -24.77 14.93 -13.51
N ASP A 335 -24.80 14.10 -12.46
CA ASP A 335 -26.05 13.79 -11.75
C ASP A 335 -26.30 14.82 -10.62
N ASP A 336 -25.46 15.85 -10.51
CA ASP A 336 -25.62 16.91 -9.54
C ASP A 336 -26.72 17.88 -9.94
N ARG A 337 -27.57 18.18 -8.97
CA ARG A 337 -28.53 19.27 -9.06
C ARG A 337 -27.86 20.53 -8.58
N ASP A 338 -27.57 21.42 -9.51
CA ASP A 338 -27.01 22.74 -9.26
C ASP A 338 -27.69 23.77 -10.19
N PRO A 339 -27.70 25.07 -9.84
CA PRO A 339 -28.40 26.08 -10.64
C PRO A 339 -27.90 26.25 -12.07
N SER A 340 -26.61 26.03 -12.29
CA SER A 340 -25.91 26.29 -13.54
C SER A 340 -25.71 25.02 -14.38
N SER A 341 -26.36 23.91 -14.01
CA SER A 341 -26.13 22.61 -14.63
C SER A 341 -26.19 22.65 -16.14
N GLY A 342 -25.28 21.94 -16.80
CA GLY A 342 -25.36 21.69 -18.24
C GLY A 342 -26.60 20.90 -18.64
N ASN A 343 -27.20 20.16 -17.70
CA ASN A 343 -28.46 19.43 -17.88
C ASN A 343 -29.62 20.20 -17.25
N GLY A 344 -30.40 20.93 -18.07
CA GLY A 344 -31.55 21.73 -17.66
C GLY A 344 -32.56 21.09 -16.70
N ASN A 345 -32.61 19.75 -16.62
CA ASN A 345 -33.48 19.02 -15.68
C ASN A 345 -32.94 19.00 -14.23
N LEU A 346 -31.70 19.39 -14.05
CA LEU A 346 -30.97 19.40 -12.78
C LEU A 346 -30.83 20.82 -12.20
N ASN A 347 -31.17 21.87 -12.96
CA ASN A 347 -31.18 23.28 -12.54
C ASN A 347 -32.28 23.65 -11.55
N THR A 348 -32.94 22.66 -10.93
CA THR A 348 -34.04 22.90 -9.99
C THR A 348 -33.84 22.12 -8.71
N PRO A 349 -34.26 22.70 -7.56
CA PRO A 349 -34.11 22.07 -6.26
C PRO A 349 -34.87 20.73 -6.17
N PRO A 350 -34.48 19.83 -5.25
CA PRO A 350 -33.44 20.02 -4.23
C PRO A 350 -32.04 19.96 -4.83
N PHE A 351 -31.21 20.96 -4.53
CA PHE A 351 -29.81 20.96 -4.96
C PHE A 351 -29.00 19.92 -4.19
N SER A 352 -27.92 19.44 -4.80
CA SER A 352 -27.09 18.35 -4.28
C SER A 352 -25.62 18.60 -4.57
N ALA A 353 -24.76 18.08 -3.70
CA ALA A 353 -23.32 17.98 -3.96
C ALA A 353 -22.85 16.53 -3.84
N PHE A 354 -21.60 16.26 -4.19
CA PHE A 354 -20.95 14.96 -4.06
C PHE A 354 -19.63 15.05 -3.31
N VAL A 355 -19.36 14.00 -2.54
CA VAL A 355 -18.04 13.74 -1.94
C VAL A 355 -17.48 12.51 -2.63
N ASP A 356 -16.35 12.67 -3.30
CA ASP A 356 -15.76 11.67 -4.18
C ASP A 356 -14.39 11.21 -3.68
N ALA A 357 -14.07 9.94 -3.93
CA ALA A 357 -12.76 9.38 -3.63
C ALA A 357 -12.39 8.28 -4.63
N TRP A 358 -11.13 8.29 -5.03
CA TRP A 358 -10.58 7.21 -5.84
C TRP A 358 -10.03 6.09 -4.97
N ALA A 359 -10.39 4.88 -5.35
CA ALA A 359 -9.85 3.65 -4.80
C ALA A 359 -9.05 2.91 -5.89
N PRO A 360 -8.26 1.89 -5.52
CA PRO A 360 -7.41 1.20 -6.48
C PRO A 360 -8.22 0.56 -7.63
N GLY A 361 -7.55 0.29 -8.75
CA GLY A 361 -8.19 -0.18 -9.99
C GLY A 361 -9.05 0.88 -10.70
N GLY A 362 -8.99 2.16 -10.28
CA GLY A 362 -9.79 3.23 -10.88
C GLY A 362 -11.26 3.15 -10.50
N THR A 363 -11.56 2.69 -9.28
CA THR A 363 -12.92 2.70 -8.75
C THR A 363 -13.21 4.07 -8.14
N LEU A 364 -14.24 4.75 -8.64
CA LEU A 364 -14.76 5.97 -8.02
C LEU A 364 -15.79 5.61 -6.95
N ILE A 365 -15.53 6.04 -5.72
CA ILE A 365 -16.49 6.03 -4.61
C ILE A 365 -17.11 7.42 -4.57
N SER A 366 -18.43 7.51 -4.62
CA SER A 366 -19.17 8.77 -4.56
C SER A 366 -20.25 8.70 -3.49
N ILE A 367 -20.37 9.76 -2.68
CA ILE A 367 -21.41 9.90 -1.66
C ILE A 367 -22.19 11.20 -1.95
N PRO A 368 -23.49 11.11 -2.27
CA PRO A 368 -24.32 12.30 -2.44
C PRO A 368 -24.49 13.02 -1.10
N VAL A 369 -24.52 14.34 -1.19
CA VAL A 369 -24.81 15.27 -0.10
C VAL A 369 -26.11 15.98 -0.42
N ILE A 370 -27.06 15.87 0.51
CA ILE A 370 -28.36 16.52 0.41
C ILE A 370 -28.54 17.31 1.70
N GLY A 371 -28.79 18.62 1.56
CA GLY A 371 -29.13 19.47 2.69
C GLY A 371 -30.64 19.47 2.97
N ALA A 372 -31.02 19.92 4.16
CA ALA A 372 -32.42 20.10 4.52
C ALA A 372 -32.85 21.56 4.34
N TYR A 373 -34.01 21.75 3.70
CA TYR A 373 -34.75 23.01 3.62
C TYR A 373 -35.77 23.15 4.76
#